data_AF-A0A7W1Q6M9-F1
#
_entry.id   AF-A0A7W1Q6M9-F1
#
_cell.length_a   1.000
_cell.length_b   1.000
_cell.length_c   1.000
_cell.angle_alpha   90.00
_cell.angle_beta   90.00
_cell.angle_gamma   90.00
#
_symmetry.space_group_name_H-M   'P 1'
#
loop_
_entity.id
_entity.type
_entity.pdbx_description
1 polymer ?
#
loop_
_entity_poly.entity_id
_entity_poly.type
_entity_poly.pdbx_seq_one_letter_code
_entity_poly.pdbx_strand_id
1 'polypeptide(L)'
;MRARDLGIEVGGGVPGPANAITDVAGVRVGHTTLIEGEGPLVVGRGPVRTGVTVILPSEDVAEQPLFAGCHRLNGNGELTGLEWIRESGMLTTPIALTNTHSVGIVRDALVAADVARREAGYSFWSLPVVGETWDGALNDINGMHVRAEHVRQAL
;
A
#
# COMPACT_ATOMS: atom_id res chain seq x y z
N MET A 1 -14.67 -16.99 -1.28
CA MET A 1 -14.45 -18.09 -0.31
C MET A 1 -13.28 -17.71 0.58
N ARG A 2 -13.42 -17.83 1.90
CA ARG A 2 -12.40 -17.60 2.93
C ARG A 2 -12.25 -18.85 3.80
N ALA A 3 -11.26 -18.88 4.68
CA ALA A 3 -10.95 -20.06 5.53
C ALA A 3 -12.17 -20.61 6.30
N ARG A 4 -13.00 -19.73 6.88
CA ARG A 4 -14.21 -20.14 7.63
C ARG A 4 -15.31 -20.76 6.75
N ASP A 5 -15.39 -20.40 5.46
CA ASP A 5 -16.32 -21.03 4.52
C ASP A 5 -15.96 -22.52 4.28
N LEU A 6 -14.74 -22.92 4.66
CA LEU A 6 -14.22 -24.28 4.61
C LEU A 6 -14.20 -24.97 5.99
N GLY A 7 -14.77 -24.35 7.02
CA GLY A 7 -14.75 -24.87 8.39
C GLY A 7 -13.39 -24.74 9.09
N ILE A 8 -12.46 -23.95 8.55
CA ILE A 8 -11.15 -23.69 9.18
C ILE A 8 -11.29 -22.48 10.10
N GLU A 9 -11.17 -22.73 11.41
CA GLU A 9 -11.21 -21.69 12.44
C GLU A 9 -9.82 -21.44 13.04
N VAL A 10 -9.45 -20.17 13.19
CA VAL A 10 -8.15 -19.75 13.74
C VAL A 10 -8.40 -18.79 14.89
N GLY A 11 -7.83 -19.09 16.07
CA GLY A 11 -8.00 -18.30 17.29
C GLY A 11 -9.36 -18.51 17.99
N GLY A 12 -9.58 -17.80 19.10
CA GLY A 12 -10.81 -17.91 19.91
C GLY A 12 -11.81 -16.76 19.77
N GLY A 13 -11.54 -15.78 18.91
CA GLY A 13 -12.39 -14.61 18.71
C GLY A 13 -13.46 -14.77 17.63
N VAL A 14 -14.48 -13.92 17.67
CA VAL A 14 -15.52 -13.80 16.62
C VAL A 14 -15.14 -12.63 15.69
N PRO A 15 -15.03 -12.84 14.37
CA PRO A 15 -14.70 -11.76 13.44
C PRO A 15 -15.84 -10.74 13.31
N GLY A 16 -15.52 -9.54 12.83
CA GLY A 16 -16.53 -8.58 12.42
C GLY A 16 -17.34 -9.05 11.20
N PRO A 17 -18.41 -8.32 10.82
CA PRO A 17 -19.32 -8.73 9.75
C PRO A 17 -18.63 -8.93 8.40
N ALA A 18 -17.67 -8.07 8.05
CA ALA A 18 -16.89 -8.20 6.82
C ALA A 18 -15.69 -9.12 6.97
N ASN A 19 -15.36 -9.56 8.20
CA ASN A 19 -14.16 -10.32 8.57
C ASN A 19 -12.91 -9.77 7.87
N ALA A 20 -12.74 -8.45 7.90
CA ALA A 20 -11.74 -7.70 7.15
C ALA A 20 -11.29 -6.45 7.92
N ILE A 21 -10.19 -5.83 7.51
CA ILE A 21 -9.68 -4.61 8.16
C ILE A 21 -10.69 -3.45 8.15
N THR A 22 -11.58 -3.42 7.15
CA THR A 22 -12.66 -2.43 7.01
C THR A 22 -13.79 -2.59 8.03
N ASP A 23 -13.78 -3.64 8.86
CA ASP A 23 -14.64 -3.70 10.05
C ASP A 23 -14.27 -2.62 11.09
N VAL A 24 -13.05 -2.06 11.01
CA VAL A 24 -12.67 -0.86 11.75
C VAL A 24 -13.26 0.36 11.05
N ALA A 25 -14.16 1.07 11.73
CA ALA A 25 -14.87 2.22 11.17
C ALA A 25 -13.90 3.29 10.63
N GLY A 26 -14.17 3.79 9.42
CA GLY A 26 -13.35 4.78 8.72
C GLY A 26 -12.22 4.20 7.87
N VAL A 27 -11.83 2.94 8.09
CA VAL A 27 -10.81 2.28 7.26
C VAL A 27 -11.39 1.93 5.90
N ARG A 28 -10.68 2.32 4.83
CA ARG A 28 -10.99 1.97 3.44
C ARG A 28 -9.78 1.34 2.77
N VAL A 29 -10.02 0.48 1.78
CA VAL A 29 -8.98 -0.18 1.00
C VAL A 29 -9.34 -0.08 -0.47
N GLY A 30 -8.38 0.37 -1.29
CA GLY A 30 -8.51 0.40 -2.75
C GLY A 30 -7.37 -0.37 -3.42
N HIS A 31 -7.63 -0.85 -4.64
CA HIS A 31 -6.73 -1.71 -5.40
C HIS A 31 -6.68 -1.28 -6.86
N THR A 32 -5.47 -1.32 -7.43
CA THR A 32 -5.25 -1.36 -8.86
C THR A 32 -4.50 -2.62 -9.21
N THR A 33 -5.07 -3.47 -10.06
CA THR A 33 -4.49 -4.76 -10.45
C THR A 33 -4.09 -4.72 -11.92
N LEU A 34 -2.82 -5.04 -12.20
CA LEU A 34 -2.26 -5.05 -13.55
C LEU A 34 -1.99 -6.49 -13.98
N ILE A 35 -2.74 -6.95 -14.98
CA ILE A 35 -2.62 -8.28 -15.56
C ILE A 35 -2.61 -8.13 -17.08
N GLU A 36 -1.43 -8.25 -17.68
CA GLU A 36 -1.24 -8.09 -19.13
C GLU A 36 -0.20 -9.07 -19.67
N GLY A 37 -0.39 -9.54 -20.89
CA GLY A 37 0.53 -10.46 -21.55
C GLY A 37 0.58 -11.86 -20.93
N GLU A 38 1.17 -12.79 -21.68
CA GLU A 38 1.33 -14.20 -21.32
C GLU A 38 2.63 -14.74 -21.93
N GLY A 39 3.05 -15.93 -21.50
CA GLY A 39 4.21 -16.62 -22.06
C GLY A 39 5.55 -16.20 -21.42
N PRO A 40 6.68 -16.42 -22.13
CA PRO A 40 8.01 -16.15 -21.60
C PRO A 40 8.22 -14.68 -21.23
N LEU A 41 8.98 -14.45 -20.16
CA LEU A 41 9.37 -13.11 -19.71
C LEU A 41 10.16 -12.36 -20.78
N VAL A 42 9.70 -11.14 -21.09
CA VAL A 42 10.47 -10.12 -21.82
C VAL A 42 10.47 -8.85 -20.98
N VAL A 43 11.66 -8.49 -20.49
CA VAL A 43 11.83 -7.33 -19.59
C VAL A 43 11.34 -6.04 -20.26
N GLY A 44 10.54 -5.28 -19.53
CA GLY A 44 9.89 -4.06 -20.01
C GLY A 44 8.63 -4.31 -20.84
N ARG A 45 8.17 -5.56 -20.96
CA ARG A 45 6.96 -5.92 -21.73
C ARG A 45 6.00 -6.83 -20.98
N GLY A 46 6.49 -7.76 -20.17
CA GLY A 46 5.63 -8.68 -19.42
C GLY A 46 6.07 -10.15 -19.50
N PRO A 47 5.24 -11.08 -18.98
CA PRO A 47 3.90 -10.84 -18.47
C PRO A 47 3.88 -9.93 -17.23
N VAL A 48 2.87 -9.05 -17.15
CA VAL A 48 2.66 -8.13 -16.04
C VAL A 48 1.69 -8.76 -15.05
N ARG A 49 2.09 -8.93 -13.80
CA ARG A 49 1.29 -9.53 -12.71
C ARG A 49 1.56 -8.83 -11.39
N THR A 50 1.25 -7.54 -11.33
CA THR A 50 1.54 -6.66 -10.20
C THR A 50 0.33 -5.79 -9.87
N GLY A 51 0.43 -4.94 -8.86
CA GLY A 51 -0.57 -3.92 -8.59
C GLY A 51 -0.14 -2.96 -7.50
N VAL A 52 -1.10 -2.13 -7.08
CA VAL A 52 -0.98 -1.27 -5.90
C VAL A 52 -2.22 -1.51 -5.05
N THR A 53 -2.03 -1.65 -3.74
CA THR A 53 -3.09 -1.57 -2.74
C THR A 53 -2.86 -0.35 -1.88
N VAL A 54 -3.89 0.46 -1.64
CA VAL A 54 -3.82 1.60 -0.72
C VAL A 54 -4.83 1.40 0.41
N ILE A 55 -4.37 1.60 1.63
CA ILE A 55 -5.15 1.56 2.86
C ILE A 55 -5.27 3.00 3.37
N LEU A 56 -6.50 3.49 3.41
CA LEU A 56 -6.86 4.77 4.01
C LEU A 56 -7.31 4.49 5.45
N PRO A 57 -6.53 4.86 6.47
CA PRO A 57 -6.84 4.49 7.85
C PRO A 57 -7.95 5.36 8.46
N SER A 58 -8.25 6.51 7.86
CA SER A 58 -9.33 7.43 8.21
C SER A 58 -9.77 8.25 6.98
N GLU A 59 -10.73 9.16 7.15
CA GLU A 59 -11.16 10.08 6.09
C GLU A 59 -10.03 11.04 5.65
N ASP A 60 -9.23 11.54 6.59
CA ASP A 60 -8.10 12.44 6.33
C ASP A 60 -6.97 12.24 7.37
N VAL A 61 -6.10 11.26 7.12
CA VAL A 61 -4.94 10.95 7.97
C VAL A 61 -3.84 12.02 7.89
N ALA A 62 -3.86 12.87 6.87
CA ALA A 62 -2.86 13.91 6.69
C ALA A 62 -3.14 15.12 7.60
N GLU A 63 -4.42 15.48 7.76
CA GLU A 63 -4.86 16.54 8.68
C GLU A 63 -5.14 16.01 10.10
N GLN A 64 -5.52 14.74 10.24
CA GLN A 64 -5.77 14.08 11.53
C GLN A 64 -4.92 12.81 11.66
N PRO A 65 -3.63 12.95 12.04
CA PRO A 65 -2.73 11.82 12.23
C PRO A 65 -3.24 10.82 13.27
N LEU A 66 -2.89 9.55 13.08
CA LEU A 66 -3.27 8.45 13.96
C LEU A 66 -2.06 7.89 14.69
N PHE A 67 -2.23 7.41 15.91
CA PHE A 67 -1.15 6.70 16.58
C PHE A 67 -0.76 5.43 15.82
N ALA A 68 0.54 5.21 15.67
CA ALA A 68 1.08 4.06 14.96
C ALA A 68 2.36 3.55 15.60
N GLY A 69 2.63 2.26 15.37
CA GLY A 69 3.86 1.59 15.76
C GLY A 69 4.27 0.61 14.68
N CYS A 70 5.55 0.23 14.67
CA CYS A 70 6.07 -0.74 13.72
C CYS A 70 6.97 -1.76 14.42
N HIS A 71 7.05 -2.95 13.84
CA HIS A 71 7.94 -4.01 14.29
C HIS A 71 8.58 -4.69 13.08
N ARG A 72 9.85 -5.09 13.22
CA ARG A 72 10.61 -5.79 12.18
C ARG A 72 10.97 -7.17 12.68
N LEU A 73 10.38 -8.20 12.06
CA LEU A 73 10.77 -9.59 12.28
C LEU A 73 12.10 -9.89 11.55
N ASN A 74 12.13 -9.70 10.23
CA ASN A 74 13.30 -9.78 9.37
C ASN A 74 13.33 -8.55 8.45
N GLY A 75 14.50 -7.98 8.20
CA GLY A 75 14.66 -6.72 7.48
C GLY A 75 14.97 -6.82 5.99
N ASN A 76 14.81 -7.99 5.38
CA ASN A 76 15.04 -8.16 3.94
C ASN A 76 13.82 -7.69 3.13
N GLY A 77 13.56 -6.38 3.16
CA GLY A 77 12.48 -5.72 2.44
C GLY A 77 12.51 -4.21 2.67
N GLU A 78 11.62 -3.50 1.99
CA GLU A 78 11.50 -2.04 2.07
C GLU A 78 10.13 -1.62 2.62
N LEU A 79 10.14 -0.63 3.52
CA LEU A 79 8.92 -0.02 4.06
C LEU A 79 9.25 1.42 4.42
N THR A 80 8.86 2.36 3.56
CA THR A 80 9.17 3.78 3.75
C THR A 80 8.39 4.39 4.90
N GLY A 81 8.80 5.57 5.38
CA GLY A 81 8.08 6.32 6.43
C GLY A 81 8.24 5.75 7.85
N LEU A 82 8.87 4.58 8.03
CA LEU A 82 9.02 3.97 9.35
C LEU A 82 9.79 4.81 10.35
N GLU A 83 10.82 5.54 9.92
CA GLU A 83 11.58 6.39 10.85
C GLU A 83 10.70 7.50 11.45
N TRP A 84 9.76 8.03 10.67
CA TRP A 84 8.79 9.01 11.19
C TRP A 84 7.83 8.36 12.20
N ILE A 85 7.35 7.15 11.93
CA ILE A 85 6.51 6.40 12.87
C ILE A 85 7.27 6.12 14.18
N ARG A 86 8.56 5.73 14.10
CA ARG A 86 9.36 5.45 15.29
C ARG A 86 9.66 6.69 16.12
N GLU A 87 9.89 7.82 15.47
CA GLU A 87 10.18 9.09 16.14
C GLU A 87 8.92 9.73 16.74
N SER A 88 7.87 9.87 15.93
CA SER A 88 6.67 10.62 16.30
C SER A 88 5.59 9.76 16.97
N GLY A 89 5.60 8.45 16.75
CA GLY A 89 4.49 7.56 17.10
C GLY A 89 3.24 7.78 16.25
N MET A 90 3.34 8.48 15.11
CA MET A 90 2.21 8.90 14.28
C MET A 90 2.27 8.36 12.86
N LEU A 91 1.12 7.95 12.33
CA LEU A 91 0.83 7.75 10.92
C LEU A 91 0.16 9.00 10.36
N THR A 92 0.78 9.59 9.35
CA THR A 92 0.37 10.87 8.75
C THR A 92 0.00 10.75 7.27
N THR A 93 -0.03 9.53 6.73
CA THR A 93 -0.28 9.27 5.30
C THR A 93 -1.08 7.98 5.12
N PRO A 94 -1.73 7.79 3.96
CA PRO A 94 -2.20 6.47 3.56
C PRO A 94 -1.05 5.46 3.52
N ILE A 95 -1.36 4.18 3.74
CA ILE A 95 -0.39 3.09 3.59
C ILE A 95 -0.56 2.50 2.20
N ALA A 96 0.51 2.41 1.41
CA ALA A 96 0.46 1.71 0.13
C ALA A 96 1.34 0.45 0.13
N LEU A 97 0.89 -0.56 -0.62
CA LEU A 97 1.58 -1.82 -0.82
C LEU A 97 1.73 -2.08 -2.33
N THR A 98 2.93 -2.45 -2.76
CA THR A 98 3.28 -2.69 -4.17
C THR A 98 4.40 -3.74 -4.31
N ASN A 99 5.00 -3.88 -5.50
CA ASN A 99 6.19 -4.71 -5.68
C ASN A 99 7.49 -4.00 -5.29
N THR A 100 8.55 -4.78 -5.04
CA THR A 100 9.86 -4.29 -4.59
C THR A 100 10.43 -3.15 -5.43
N HIS A 101 10.35 -3.24 -6.76
CA HIS A 101 10.94 -2.25 -7.66
C HIS A 101 10.04 -1.02 -7.89
N SER A 102 8.84 -1.01 -7.32
CA SER A 102 7.84 0.05 -7.52
C SER A 102 7.61 0.91 -6.28
N VAL A 103 8.35 0.69 -5.18
CA VAL A 103 8.24 1.50 -3.96
C VAL A 103 8.42 2.98 -4.24
N GLY A 104 9.45 3.35 -5.01
CA GLY A 104 9.77 4.75 -5.31
C GLY A 104 8.63 5.49 -6.02
N ILE A 105 8.11 4.93 -7.12
CA ILE A 105 7.02 5.57 -7.88
C ILE A 105 5.73 5.65 -7.07
N VAL A 106 5.45 4.66 -6.21
CA VAL A 106 4.26 4.70 -5.35
C VAL A 106 4.40 5.76 -4.26
N ARG A 107 5.58 5.84 -3.63
CA ARG A 107 5.89 6.88 -2.64
C ARG A 107 5.74 8.28 -3.24
N ASP A 108 6.29 8.52 -4.42
CA ASP A 108 6.21 9.82 -5.08
C ASP A 108 4.78 10.19 -5.50
N ALA A 109 3.99 9.20 -5.94
CA ALA A 109 2.59 9.42 -6.29
C ALA A 109 1.72 9.78 -5.07
N LEU A 110 2.00 9.20 -3.89
CA LEU A 110 1.32 9.60 -2.65
C LEU A 110 1.68 11.04 -2.24
N VAL A 111 2.94 11.43 -2.36
CA VAL A 111 3.34 12.84 -2.14
C VAL A 111 2.61 13.76 -3.11
N ALA A 112 2.55 13.41 -4.40
CA ALA A 112 1.84 14.21 -5.39
C ALA A 112 0.34 14.34 -5.10
N ALA A 113 -0.30 13.28 -4.59
CA ALA A 113 -1.70 13.30 -4.18
C ALA A 113 -1.94 14.21 -2.97
N ASP A 114 -1.04 14.21 -1.98
CA ASP A 114 -1.08 15.08 -0.80
C ASP A 114 -0.87 16.56 -1.19
N VAL A 115 0.13 16.85 -2.03
CA VAL A 115 0.36 18.20 -2.60
C VAL A 115 -0.88 18.73 -3.31
N ALA A 116 -1.55 17.90 -4.12
CA ALA A 116 -2.71 18.32 -4.91
C ALA A 116 -3.95 18.68 -4.07
N ARG A 117 -4.02 18.23 -2.80
CA ARG A 117 -5.12 18.56 -1.87
C ARG A 117 -4.89 19.87 -1.13
N ARG A 118 -3.67 20.39 -1.12
CA ARG A 118 -3.27 21.53 -0.30
C ARG A 118 -3.31 22.84 -1.08
N GLU A 119 -3.56 23.93 -0.35
CA GLU A 119 -3.51 25.27 -0.94
C GLU A 119 -2.10 25.63 -1.40
N ALA A 120 -2.01 26.40 -2.49
CA ALA A 120 -0.74 26.86 -3.01
C ALA A 120 0.03 27.69 -1.96
N GLY A 121 1.27 27.30 -1.67
CA GLY A 121 2.12 27.97 -0.68
C GLY A 121 2.03 27.40 0.74
N TYR A 122 1.22 26.37 0.98
CA TYR A 122 1.25 25.63 2.24
C TYR A 122 2.59 24.93 2.42
N SER A 123 3.33 25.28 3.48
CA SER A 123 4.62 24.67 3.78
C SER A 123 4.42 23.37 4.55
N PHE A 124 4.79 22.24 3.95
CA PHE A 124 4.70 20.93 4.59
C PHE A 124 5.73 19.96 4.01
N TRP A 125 5.87 18.81 4.68
CA TRP A 125 6.63 17.67 4.17
C TRP A 125 5.77 16.41 4.28
N SER A 126 6.08 15.41 3.47
CA SER A 126 5.36 14.13 3.47
C SER A 126 6.36 12.98 3.48
N LEU A 127 6.15 12.03 4.39
CA LEU A 127 6.94 10.80 4.54
C LEU A 127 6.00 9.59 4.40
N PRO A 128 5.56 9.25 3.17
CA PRO A 128 4.57 8.21 2.97
C PRO A 128 5.04 6.83 3.42
N VAL A 129 4.08 6.02 3.86
CA VAL A 129 4.30 4.62 4.22
C VAL A 129 4.02 3.72 3.02
N VAL A 130 5.09 3.24 2.38
CA VAL A 130 5.00 2.35 1.22
C VAL A 130 5.78 1.09 1.50
N GLY A 131 5.07 -0.03 1.59
CA GLY A 131 5.63 -1.37 1.76
C GLY A 131 5.64 -2.17 0.48
N GLU A 132 6.43 -3.22 0.46
CA GLU A 132 6.54 -4.08 -0.71
C GLU A 132 6.64 -5.57 -0.40
N THR A 133 6.38 -6.36 -1.44
CA THR A 133 6.84 -7.75 -1.53
C THR A 133 7.37 -8.02 -2.93
N TRP A 134 8.21 -9.04 -3.09
CA TRP A 134 8.79 -9.39 -4.37
C TRP A 134 7.89 -10.31 -5.19
N ASP A 135 7.40 -9.83 -6.34
CA ASP A 135 6.49 -10.56 -7.24
C ASP A 135 7.18 -11.08 -8.53
N GLY A 136 8.51 -10.98 -8.61
CA GLY A 136 9.28 -11.28 -9.82
C GLY A 136 9.26 -12.74 -10.29
N ALA A 137 8.66 -13.66 -9.53
CA ALA A 137 8.39 -15.02 -9.98
C ALA A 137 7.29 -15.09 -11.06
N LEU A 138 6.32 -14.18 -11.01
CA LEU A 138 5.16 -14.15 -11.90
C LEU A 138 5.08 -12.86 -12.73
N ASN A 139 5.74 -11.80 -12.26
CA ASN A 139 5.70 -10.48 -12.84
C ASN A 139 7.04 -10.12 -13.51
N ASP A 140 6.97 -9.38 -14.61
CA ASP A 140 8.09 -8.60 -15.12
C ASP A 140 8.42 -7.42 -14.19
N ILE A 141 8.99 -7.72 -13.02
CA ILE A 141 9.30 -6.74 -11.97
C ILE A 141 10.33 -5.70 -12.44
N ASN A 142 11.21 -6.07 -13.38
CA ASN A 142 12.22 -5.18 -13.95
C ASN A 142 11.66 -4.26 -15.03
N GLY A 143 10.43 -4.50 -15.50
CA GLY A 143 9.76 -3.62 -16.46
C GLY A 143 9.13 -2.37 -15.85
N MET A 144 9.09 -2.25 -14.52
CA MET A 144 8.59 -1.07 -13.80
C MET A 144 7.17 -0.64 -14.23
N HIS A 145 6.24 -1.60 -14.30
CA HIS A 145 4.90 -1.41 -14.86
C HIS A 145 3.95 -0.57 -13.99
N VAL A 146 4.27 -0.36 -12.71
CA VAL A 146 3.47 0.50 -11.82
C VAL A 146 3.74 1.97 -12.15
N ARG A 147 2.67 2.77 -12.23
CA ARG A 147 2.69 4.19 -12.58
C ARG A 147 1.88 4.99 -11.57
N ALA A 148 2.09 6.30 -11.55
CA ALA A 148 1.35 7.21 -10.66
C ALA A 148 -0.17 7.13 -10.85
N GLU A 149 -0.67 6.87 -12.07
CA GLU A 149 -2.11 6.63 -12.29
C GLU A 149 -2.67 5.44 -11.52
N HIS A 150 -1.90 4.37 -11.37
CA HIS A 150 -2.33 3.17 -10.65
C HIS A 150 -2.50 3.45 -9.15
N VAL A 151 -1.69 4.36 -8.60
CA VAL A 151 -1.83 4.81 -7.21
C VAL A 151 -3.07 5.68 -7.06
N ARG A 152 -3.31 6.62 -7.97
CA ARG A 152 -4.52 7.46 -7.96
C ARG A 152 -5.81 6.66 -8.11
N GLN A 153 -5.78 5.55 -8.86
CA GLN A 153 -6.93 4.65 -9.00
C GLN A 153 -7.19 3.83 -7.72
N ALA A 154 -6.16 3.58 -6.92
CA ALA A 154 -6.27 2.84 -5.66
C ALA A 154 -6.57 3.74 -4.45
N LEU A 155 -6.34 5.05 -4.55
CA LEU A 155 -6.73 6.08 -3.56
C LEU A 155 -8.22 6.39 -3.63
#